data_AF-B9BYV7-F1
#
_entry.id   AF-B9BYV7-F1
#
_cell.length_a   1.000
_cell.length_b   1.000
_cell.length_c   1.000
_cell.angle_alpha   90.00
_cell.angle_beta   90.00
_cell.angle_gamma   90.00
#
_symmetry.space_group_name_H-M   'P 1'
#
loop_
_entity.id
_entity.type
_entity.pdbx_description
1 polymer ?
#
loop_
_entity_poly.entity_id
_entity_poly.type
_entity_poly.pdbx_seq_one_letter_code
_entity_poly.pdbx_strand_id
1 'polypeptide(L)' 'MDSFDELQFELGVATCCGKCEESVRDLMAEHGVCASRCGVEHHAHPIPVTFYERKAA' A
#
# COMPACT_ATOMS: atom_id res chain seq x y z
N MET A 1 0.48 -11.06 -8.42
CA MET A 1 1.35 -9.94 -8.03
C MET A 1 1.05 -9.72 -6.56
N ASP A 2 1.50 -10.66 -5.73
CA ASP A 2 0.93 -10.90 -4.41
C ASP A 2 1.95 -11.62 -3.50
N SER A 3 3.22 -11.22 -3.55
CA SER A 3 4.27 -11.78 -2.69
C SER A 3 4.85 -10.74 -1.73
N PHE A 4 5.48 -11.23 -0.66
CA PHE A 4 6.18 -10.38 0.28
C PHE A 4 7.34 -9.63 -0.39
N ASP A 5 8.04 -10.30 -1.32
CA ASP A 5 9.17 -9.71 -2.07
C ASP A 5 8.74 -8.51 -2.92
N GLU A 6 7.54 -8.58 -3.51
CA GLU A 6 6.98 -7.47 -4.28
C GLU A 6 6.64 -6.29 -3.36
N LEU A 7 6.06 -6.57 -2.18
CA LEU A 7 5.79 -5.58 -1.13
C LEU A 7 7.06 -4.93 -0.58
N GLN A 8 8.13 -5.71 -0.46
CA GLN A 8 9.45 -5.24 -0.04
C GLN A 8 10.08 -4.33 -1.09
N PHE A 9 9.92 -4.64 -2.39
CA PHE A 9 10.43 -3.81 -3.48
C PHE A 9 9.63 -2.52 -3.69
N GLU A 10 8.30 -2.62 -3.80
CA GLU A 10 7.44 -1.48 -4.17
C GLU A 10 7.19 -0.52 -3.01
N LEU A 11 6.95 -1.05 -1.81
CA LEU A 11 6.56 -0.26 -0.64
C LEU A 11 7.69 -0.14 0.39
N GLY A 12 8.83 -0.79 0.15
CA GLY A 12 9.98 -0.75 1.06
C GLY A 12 9.73 -1.49 2.37
N VAL A 13 8.77 -2.42 2.43
CA VAL A 13 8.46 -3.15 3.67
C VAL A 13 9.71 -3.89 4.17
N ALA A 14 9.96 -3.86 5.49
CA ALA A 14 11.13 -4.45 6.15
C ALA A 14 12.53 -3.93 5.70
N THR A 15 12.64 -2.96 4.79
CA THR A 15 13.94 -2.49 4.27
C THR A 15 14.77 -1.62 5.25
N CYS A 16 14.13 -1.01 6.25
CA CYS A 16 14.81 -0.08 7.18
C CYS A 16 15.55 -0.79 8.33
N CYS A 17 14.86 -1.66 9.08
CA CYS A 17 15.45 -2.37 10.22
C CYS A 17 15.02 -3.84 10.33
N GLY A 18 14.25 -4.35 9.36
CA GLY A 18 13.80 -5.75 9.28
C GLY A 18 12.76 -6.20 10.32
N LYS A 19 12.60 -5.48 11.43
CA LYS A 19 11.79 -5.94 12.58
C LYS A 19 10.31 -6.20 12.29
N CYS A 20 9.77 -5.61 11.22
CA CYS A 20 8.37 -5.81 10.84
C CYS A 20 8.12 -7.01 9.93
N GLU A 21 9.16 -7.72 9.46
CA GLU A 21 9.02 -8.79 8.47
C GLU A 21 8.07 -9.90 8.95
N GLU A 22 8.31 -10.48 10.12
CA GLU A 22 7.50 -11.56 10.68
C GLU A 22 6.03 -11.15 10.81
N SER A 23 5.77 -9.98 11.41
CA SER A 23 4.40 -9.47 11.55
C SER A 23 3.70 -9.23 10.21
N VAL A 24 4.40 -8.76 9.19
CA VAL A 24 3.81 -8.57 7.86
C VAL A 24 3.51 -9.91 7.18
N ARG A 25 4.40 -10.89 7.32
CA ARG A 25 4.16 -12.25 6.79
C ARG A 25 2.95 -12.91 7.45
N ASP A 26 2.81 -12.76 8.77
CA ASP A 26 1.65 -13.27 9.50
C ASP A 26 0.34 -12.63 9.01
N LEU A 27 0.33 -11.29 8.85
CA LEU A 27 -0.84 -10.58 8.32
C LEU A 27 -1.20 -11.02 6.89
N MET A 28 -0.19 -11.24 6.04
CA MET A 28 -0.41 -11.77 4.69
C MET A 28 -0.96 -13.19 4.71
N ALA A 29 -0.55 -14.04 5.66
CA ALA A 29 -1.08 -15.38 5.82
C ALA A 29 -2.52 -15.38 6.37
N GLU A 30 -2.83 -14.49 7.32
CA GLU A 30 -4.15 -14.39 7.95
C GLU A 30 -5.20 -13.75 7.01
N HIS A 31 -4.81 -12.72 6.28
CA HIS A 31 -5.74 -11.88 5.52
C HIS A 31 -5.62 -12.04 4.00
N GLY A 32 -4.61 -12.79 3.53
CA GLY A 32 -4.22 -12.79 2.13
C GLY A 32 -3.56 -11.47 1.73
N VAL A 33 -3.25 -11.32 0.45
CA VAL A 33 -2.74 -10.05 -0.07
C VAL A 33 -3.89 -9.06 -0.25
N CYS A 34 -3.62 -7.79 0.08
CA CYS A 34 -4.57 -6.69 0.15
C CYS A 34 -5.38 -6.48 -1.16
N ALA A 35 -4.93 -7.05 -2.28
CA ALA A 35 -5.58 -6.98 -3.59
C ALA A 35 -7.03 -7.50 -3.63
N SER A 36 -7.45 -8.39 -2.72
CA SER A 36 -8.79 -9.02 -2.78
C SER A 36 -9.79 -8.55 -1.71
N ARG A 37 -9.31 -7.98 -0.59
CA ARG A 37 -10.16 -7.73 0.60
C ARG A 37 -10.13 -6.30 1.12
N CYS A 38 -9.17 -5.49 0.69
CA CYS A 38 -9.07 -4.09 1.10
C CYS A 38 -10.13 -3.19 0.44
N GLY A 39 -11.05 -3.76 -0.35
CA GLY A 39 -12.15 -3.00 -0.97
C GLY A 39 -11.67 -1.92 -1.93
N VAL A 40 -10.42 -1.99 -2.39
CA VAL A 40 -9.98 -1.27 -3.59
C VAL A 40 -10.62 -1.98 -4.77
N GLU A 41 -11.93 -1.83 -4.91
CA GLU A 41 -12.50 -1.70 -6.24
C GLU A 41 -11.58 -0.69 -6.94
N HIS A 42 -11.02 -1.08 -8.07
CA HIS A 42 -10.53 -0.08 -9.02
C HIS A 42 -11.76 0.74 -9.39
N HIS A 43 -12.05 1.76 -8.56
CA HIS A 43 -13.00 2.78 -8.87
C HIS A 43 -12.42 3.43 -10.11
N ALA A 44 -12.88 2.99 -11.28
CA ALA A 44 -12.62 3.61 -12.57
C ALA A 44 -13.25 5.01 -12.65
N HIS A 45 -13.61 5.58 -11.51
CA HIS A 45 -14.19 6.90 -11.33
C HIS A 45 -13.06 7.84 -10.96
N PRO A 46 -12.70 8.81 -11.82
CA PRO A 46 -11.72 9.82 -11.47
C PRO A 46 -12.21 10.59 -10.23
N ILE A 47 -11.40 10.61 -9.18
CA ILE A 47 -11.68 11.43 -7.99
C ILE A 47 -11.40 12.89 -8.38
N PRO A 48 -12.36 13.82 -8.23
CA PRO A 48 -12.15 15.22 -8.55
C PRO A 48 -11.10 15.81 -7.61
N VAL A 49 -10.00 16.29 -8.17
CA VAL A 49 -8.95 17.02 -7.44
C VAL A 49 -9.27 18.52 -7.44
N THR A 50 -9.15 19.16 -6.27
CA THR A 50 -9.27 20.62 -6.15
C THR A 50 -7.87 21.23 -6.09
N PHE A 51 -7.56 22.11 -7.03
CA PHE A 51 -6.33 22.90 -7.00
C PHE A 51 -6.58 24.20 -6.25
N TYR A 52 -5.76 24.46 -5.23
CA TYR A 52 -5.76 25.73 -4.51
C TYR A 52 -4.61 26.60 -5.02
N GLU A 53 -4.88 27.88 -5.28
CA GLU A 53 -3.85 28.83 -5.66
C GLU A 53 -2.88 29.07 -4.49
N ARG A 54 -1.58 29.07 -4.79
CA ARG A 54 -0.55 29.48 -3.84
C ARG A 54 -0.54 31.00 -3.73
N LYS A 55 -0.93 31.57 -2.58
CA LYS A 55 -0.73 32.98 -2.27
C LYS A 55 0.77 33.24 -2.01
N ALA A 56 1.40 34.12 -2.78
CA ALA A 56 2.73 34.64 -2.47
C ALA A 56 2.64 35.70 -1.35
N ALA A 57 3.64 35.73 -0.46
CA ALA A 57 3.76 36.67 0.66
C ALA A 57 4.37 38.00 0.22
#